data_AF-A0A0C2F9G2-F1
#
_entry.id   AF-A0A0C2F9G2-F1
#
_cell.length_a   1.000
_cell.length_b   1.000
_cell.length_c   1.000
_cell.angle_alpha   90.00
_cell.angle_beta   90.00
_cell.angle_gamma   90.00
#
_symmetry.space_group_name_H-M   'P 1'
#
loop_
_entity.id
_entity.type
_entity.pdbx_description
1 polymer ?
#
loop_
_entity_poly.entity_id
_entity_poly.type
_entity_poly.pdbx_seq_one_letter_code
_entity_poly.pdbx_strand_id
1 'polypeptide(L)' 'MLGITHLTQVRAGIRSSTLREQSKIRDAAAYAKLSKIRWAGHVMRLNDHRWTRALSDWTPRD' A
#
# COMPACT_ATOMS: atom_id res chain seq x y z
N MET A 1 0.40 6.29 -14.57
CA MET A 1 1.67 6.97 -14.21
C MET A 1 1.77 8.25 -15.03
N LEU A 2 2.21 9.36 -14.43
CA LEU A 2 2.20 10.69 -15.08
C LEU A 2 3.31 10.90 -16.11
N GLY A 3 4.28 9.98 -16.23
CA GLY A 3 5.39 10.09 -17.21
C GLY A 3 6.37 11.23 -16.94
N ILE A 4 6.23 11.95 -15.82
CA ILE A 4 7.09 13.07 -15.44
C ILE A 4 8.28 12.53 -14.65
N THR A 5 9.49 12.83 -15.12
CA THR A 5 10.73 12.51 -14.38
C THR A 5 10.97 13.54 -13.27
N HIS A 6 11.73 13.15 -12.24
CA HIS A 6 12.06 14.05 -11.12
C HIS A 6 12.79 15.32 -11.59
N LEU A 7 13.66 15.20 -12.59
CA LEU A 7 14.37 16.34 -13.17
C LEU A 7 13.40 17.36 -13.80
N THR A 8 12.43 16.89 -14.58
CA THR A 8 11.40 17.74 -15.19
C THR A 8 10.50 18.38 -14.13
N GLN A 9 10.15 17.62 -13.09
CA GLN A 9 9.37 18.12 -11.96
C GLN A 9 10.07 19.30 -11.26
N VAL A 10 11.36 19.14 -10.92
CA VAL A 10 12.15 20.17 -10.22
C VAL A 10 12.32 21.41 -11.11
N ARG A 11 12.65 21.23 -12.40
CA ARG A 11 12.80 22.34 -13.35
C ARG A 11 11.51 23.15 -13.54
N ALA A 12 10.36 22.48 -13.54
CA ALA A 12 9.05 23.12 -13.68
C ALA A 12 8.50 23.64 -12.34
N GLY A 13 9.20 23.44 -11.22
CA GLY A 13 8.73 23.86 -9.90
C GLY A 13 7.45 23.15 -9.44
N ILE A 14 7.16 21.96 -9.99
CA ILE A 14 5.90 21.25 -9.74
C ILE A 14 5.94 20.61 -8.35
N ARG A 15 4.97 20.99 -7.52
CA ARG A 15 4.83 20.45 -6.17
C ARG A 15 4.38 18.99 -6.20
N SER A 16 4.87 18.22 -5.23
CA SER A 16 4.50 16.82 -5.05
C SER A 16 3.00 16.63 -4.81
N SER A 17 2.33 17.59 -4.14
CA SER A 17 0.88 17.59 -3.93
C SER A 17 0.10 17.59 -5.24
N THR A 18 0.52 18.42 -6.21
CA THR A 18 -0.10 18.53 -7.53
C THR A 18 0.03 17.21 -8.31
N LEU A 19 1.20 16.57 -8.25
CA LEU A 19 1.39 15.26 -8.86
C LEU A 19 0.54 14.18 -8.18
N ARG A 20 0.40 14.20 -6.85
CA ARG A 20 -0.45 13.27 -6.12
C ARG A 20 -1.90 13.38 -6.57
N GLU A 21 -2.42 14.61 -6.67
CA GLU A 21 -3.77 14.89 -7.14
C GLU A 21 -4.00 14.43 -8.58
N GLN A 22 -3.09 14.75 -9.51
CA GLN A 22 -3.17 14.30 -10.89
C GLN A 22 -3.05 12.77 -11.04
N SER A 23 -2.24 12.12 -10.20
CA SER A 23 -2.01 10.68 -10.31
C SER A 23 -3.24 9.86 -9.95
N LYS A 24 -4.20 10.43 -9.20
CA LYS A 24 -5.38 9.75 -8.63
C LYS A 24 -5.00 8.49 -7.83
N ILE A 25 -3.74 8.38 -7.39
CA ILE A 25 -3.26 7.27 -6.58
C ILE A 25 -3.81 7.44 -5.18
N ARG A 26 -4.42 6.37 -4.66
CA ARG A 26 -4.94 6.36 -3.28
C ARG A 26 -3.80 6.60 -2.30
N ASP A 27 -4.07 7.36 -1.24
CA ASP A 27 -3.09 7.57 -0.19
C ASP A 27 -2.52 6.23 0.32
N ALA A 28 -1.19 6.17 0.41
CA ALA A 28 -0.47 4.94 0.70
C ALA A 28 -0.74 4.46 2.13
N ALA A 29 -0.85 5.39 3.10
CA ALA A 29 -1.12 5.04 4.49
C ALA A 29 -2.55 4.54 4.66
N ALA A 30 -3.53 5.21 4.04
CA ALA A 30 -4.92 4.77 4.01
C ALA A 30 -5.08 3.40 3.33
N TYR A 31 -4.38 3.18 2.20
CA TYR A 31 -4.36 1.88 1.52
C TYR A 31 -3.78 0.80 2.45
N ALA A 32 -2.61 1.04 3.05
CA ALA A 32 -1.96 0.09 3.94
C ALA A 32 -2.83 -0.27 5.15
N LYS A 33 -3.50 0.72 5.77
CA LYS A 33 -4.42 0.50 6.88
C LYS A 33 -5.58 -0.42 6.48
N LEU A 34 -6.23 -0.16 5.34
CA LEU A 34 -7.31 -0.99 4.84
C LEU A 34 -6.85 -2.40 4.48
N SER A 35 -5.67 -2.53 3.87
CA SER A 35 -5.10 -3.83 3.53
C SER A 35 -4.78 -4.67 4.75
N LYS A 36 -4.29 -4.07 5.84
CA LYS A 36 -4.10 -4.78 7.13
C LYS A 36 -5.42 -5.32 7.69
N ILE A 37 -6.50 -4.53 7.64
CA ILE A 37 -7.82 -4.98 8.11
C ILE A 37 -8.35 -6.12 7.23
N ARG A 38 -8.23 -6.01 5.91
CA ARG A 38 -8.63 -7.07 4.97
C ARG A 38 -7.85 -8.36 5.21
N TRP A 39 -6.55 -8.25 5.42
CA TRP A 39 -5.70 -9.40 5.73
C TRP A 39 -6.09 -10.05 7.05
N ALA A 40 -6.28 -9.26 8.12
CA ALA A 40 -6.77 -9.78 9.40
C ALA A 40 -8.13 -10.48 9.27
N GLY A 41 -9.06 -9.91 8.49
CA GLY A 41 -10.35 -10.55 8.20
C GLY A 41 -10.23 -11.83 7.37
N HIS A 42 -9.26 -11.92 6.47
CA HIS A 42 -8.96 -13.16 5.74
C HIS A 42 -8.39 -14.23 6.68
N VAL A 43 -7.44 -13.86 7.55
CA VAL A 43 -6.86 -14.74 8.56
C VAL A 43 -7.91 -15.22 9.56
N MET A 44 -8.83 -14.36 10.00
CA MET A 44 -9.94 -14.75 10.90
C MET A 44 -10.92 -15.76 10.28
N ARG A 45 -11.00 -15.85 8.95
CA ARG A 45 -11.88 -16.82 8.25
C ARG A 45 -11.24 -18.21 8.12
N LEU A 46 -9.94 -18.34 8.38
CA LEU A 46 -9.27 -19.64 8.48
C LEU A 46 -9.67 -20.26 9.84
N ASN A 47 -10.55 -21.26 9.80
CA ASN A 47 -11.19 -21.92 10.95
C ASN A 47 -10.26 -22.93 11.69
N ASP A 48 -8.94 -22.79 11.55
CA ASP A 48 -7.98 -23.82 11.92
C ASP A 48 -7.26 -23.54 13.25
N HIS A 49 -7.83 -22.71 14.13
CA HIS A 49 -7.26 -22.32 15.45
C HIS A 49 -5.77 -21.89 15.38
N ARG A 50 -5.30 -21.51 14.18
CA ARG A 50 -3.89 -21.33 13.83
C ARG A 50 -3.42 -19.88 13.91
N TRP A 51 -4.22 -18.98 14.48
CA TRP A 51 -3.89 -17.55 14.62
C TRP A 51 -2.42 -17.35 15.04
N THR A 52 -1.97 -18.08 16.06
CA THR A 52 -0.61 -17.97 16.61
C THR A 52 0.47 -18.48 15.66
N ARG A 53 0.18 -19.52 14.87
CA ARG A 53 1.12 -20.14 13.94
C ARG A 53 1.25 -19.35 12.64
N ALA A 54 0.13 -18.84 12.12
CA ALA A 54 0.12 -17.99 10.92
C ALA A 54 0.83 -16.64 11.13
N LEU A 55 0.84 -16.11 12.35
CA LEU A 55 1.64 -14.92 12.71
C LEU A 55 3.14 -15.22 12.83
N SER A 56 3.51 -16.45 13.19
CA SER A 56 4.92 -16.85 13.41
C SER A 56 5.58 -17.31 12.10
N ASP A 57 4.85 -18.02 11.25
CA ASP A 57 5.36 -18.63 10.01
C ASP A 57 5.29 -17.65 8.81
N TRP A 58 5.45 -16.33 9.02
CA TRP A 58 5.41 -15.37 7.92
C TRP A 58 6.58 -15.59 6.95
N THR A 59 6.34 -16.42 5.92
CA THR A 59 7.21 -16.54 4.75
C THR A 59 6.73 -15.55 3.69
N PRO A 60 7.60 -14.63 3.21
CA PRO A 60 7.29 -13.83 2.03
C PRO A 60 6.95 -14.77 0.88
N ARG A 61 5.83 -14.53 0.20
CA ARG A 61 5.49 -15.26 -1.02
C ARG A 61 6.39 -14.72 -2.14
N ASP A 62 7.12 -15.62 -2.82
CA ASP A 62 7.86 -15.34 -4.06
C ASP A 62 6.98 -14.68 -5.13
#